data_AF-A0A2Z5G8N7-F1
#
_entry.id   AF-A0A2Z5G8N7-F1
#
_cell.length_a   1.000
_cell.length_b   1.000
_cell.length_c   1.000
_cell.angle_alpha   90.00
_cell.angle_beta   90.00
_cell.angle_gamma   90.00
#
_symmetry.space_group_name_H-M   'P 1'
#
loop_
_entity.id
_entity.type
_entity.pdbx_description
1 polymer ?
#
loop_
_entity_poly.entity_id
_entity_poly.type
_entity_poly.pdbx_seq_one_letter_code
_entity_poly.pdbx_strand_id
1 'polypeptide(L)'
;MREGFGTAESWKECGKKCLVFAQNSIMRRIGEERWNLFKRNVEFHLAISDSVESYGDPEPIPGGRLAVTIECSGCGYLKIGPAIEALEKESEGLGAAFYWEFIYSCYRLMRIYDHEDALQYEEGMREMAEGEEDADQQYEFPEVEKALPECIRRDLKAEYRGRRQNARCRLHQAQKSKHKSWLLHLRRMQRLARLNVGPQREYLDTFNYDSPPLPSLLVAFQERDAITACFDEEGQHMLEGSSEPALLVFFDPKNPTEVRNAIRSVTRFLLFNQELFELAEELQEWEKDHGSTPLDRSDSSIRTA
;
A
#
# COMPACT_ATOMS: atom_id res chain seq x y z
N MET A 1 35.57 0.24 0.57
CA MET A 1 35.04 -0.50 1.73
C MET A 1 34.78 0.51 2.85
N ARG A 2 33.66 0.37 3.57
CA ARG A 2 33.15 1.20 4.69
C ARG A 2 32.61 2.59 4.33
N GLU A 3 31.30 2.64 4.13
CA GLU A 3 30.37 3.54 4.87
C GLU A 3 28.92 3.12 4.55
N GLY A 4 28.27 2.45 5.49
CA GLY A 4 26.80 2.23 5.47
C GLY A 4 26.29 0.78 5.38
N PHE A 5 27.12 -0.19 4.96
CA PHE A 5 26.68 -1.58 4.75
C PHE A 5 27.15 -2.53 5.88
N GLY A 6 28.45 -2.53 6.18
CA GLY A 6 29.03 -3.40 7.21
C GLY A 6 30.50 -3.09 7.46
N THR A 7 31.11 -3.80 8.42
CA THR A 7 32.54 -3.69 8.72
C THR A 7 33.37 -4.60 7.82
N ALA A 8 34.69 -4.45 7.90
CA ALA A 8 35.61 -5.37 7.23
C ALA A 8 35.51 -6.79 7.82
N GLU A 9 35.15 -6.91 9.10
CA GLU A 9 34.84 -8.22 9.69
C GLU A 9 33.57 -8.81 9.10
N SER A 10 32.48 -8.05 8.98
CA SER A 10 31.23 -8.60 8.45
C SER A 10 31.33 -9.00 6.97
N TRP A 11 32.21 -8.36 6.18
CA TRP A 11 32.53 -8.82 4.82
C TRP A 11 33.25 -10.17 4.80
N LYS A 12 34.17 -10.40 5.75
CA LYS A 12 34.87 -11.68 5.91
C LYS A 12 33.94 -12.77 6.43
N GLU A 13 33.07 -12.46 7.39
CA GLU A 13 32.02 -13.36 7.91
C GLU A 13 31.09 -13.86 6.80
N CYS A 14 30.78 -13.00 5.82
CA CYS A 14 29.94 -13.35 4.67
C CYS A 14 30.69 -14.11 3.56
N GLY A 15 31.88 -14.64 3.83
CA GLY A 15 32.68 -15.41 2.87
C GLY A 15 33.11 -14.61 1.64
N LYS A 16 33.13 -13.27 1.72
CA LYS A 16 33.39 -12.36 0.59
C LYS A 16 32.40 -12.52 -0.58
N LYS A 17 31.18 -12.98 -0.31
CA LYS A 17 30.08 -13.05 -1.29
C LYS A 17 29.24 -11.77 -1.21
N CYS A 18 29.14 -11.03 -2.32
CA CYS A 18 28.41 -9.75 -2.39
C CYS A 18 26.95 -9.87 -1.95
N LEU A 19 26.25 -10.90 -2.44
CA LEU A 19 24.85 -11.16 -2.13
C LEU A 19 24.61 -11.39 -0.64
N VAL A 20 25.36 -12.30 -0.04
CA VAL A 20 25.27 -12.65 1.39
C VAL A 20 25.58 -11.45 2.27
N PHE A 21 26.58 -10.64 1.87
CA PHE A 21 26.90 -9.41 2.58
C PHE A 21 25.78 -8.38 2.50
N ALA A 22 25.14 -8.24 1.33
CA ALA A 22 24.02 -7.32 1.14
C ALA A 22 22.79 -7.68 1.97
N GLN A 23 22.40 -8.96 1.94
CA GLN A 23 21.30 -9.51 2.74
C GLN A 23 21.53 -9.26 4.23
N ASN A 24 22.70 -9.63 4.75
CA ASN A 24 23.03 -9.44 6.16
C ASN A 24 23.09 -7.95 6.57
N SER A 25 23.58 -7.08 5.69
CA SER A 25 23.69 -5.65 5.96
C SER A 25 22.32 -4.96 6.03
N ILE A 26 21.41 -5.31 5.11
CA ILE A 26 20.05 -4.79 5.09
C ILE A 26 19.25 -5.33 6.28
N MET A 27 19.30 -6.64 6.54
CA MET A 27 18.61 -7.28 7.67
C MET A 27 19.03 -6.70 9.03
N ARG A 28 20.34 -6.59 9.29
CA ARG A 28 20.85 -6.01 10.55
C ARG A 28 20.40 -4.57 10.76
N ARG A 29 20.17 -3.81 9.68
CA ARG A 29 19.81 -2.40 9.75
C ARG A 29 18.30 -2.16 9.89
N ILE A 30 17.49 -3.09 9.40
CA ILE A 30 16.05 -3.11 9.61
C ILE A 30 15.73 -3.43 11.08
N GLY A 31 16.43 -4.42 11.64
CA GLY A 31 16.20 -4.92 12.99
C GLY A 31 15.12 -6.01 13.02
N GLU A 32 15.32 -7.01 13.88
CA GLU A 32 14.49 -8.23 13.92
C GLU A 32 13.03 -7.96 14.31
N GLU A 33 12.78 -7.05 15.25
CA GLU A 33 11.41 -6.69 15.66
C GLU A 33 10.58 -6.12 14.51
N ARG A 34 11.17 -5.25 13.69
CA ARG A 34 10.47 -4.64 12.54
C ARG A 34 10.22 -5.66 11.44
N TRP A 35 11.14 -6.57 11.23
CA TRP A 35 10.97 -7.68 10.30
C TRP A 35 9.82 -8.60 10.72
N ASN A 36 9.73 -8.92 12.02
CA ASN A 36 8.69 -9.79 12.56
C ASN A 36 7.30 -9.15 12.50
N LEU A 37 7.19 -7.82 12.59
CA LEU A 37 5.93 -7.09 12.48
C LEU A 37 5.32 -7.19 11.08
N PHE A 38 6.17 -7.18 10.05
CA PHE A 38 5.73 -7.35 8.66
C PHE A 38 5.15 -8.73 8.40
N LYS A 39 5.83 -9.80 8.83
CA LYS A 39 5.35 -11.18 8.66
C LYS A 39 3.96 -11.47 9.26
N ARG A 40 3.47 -10.65 10.19
CA ARG A 40 2.21 -10.89 10.90
C ARG A 40 0.97 -10.33 10.21
N ASN A 41 1.11 -9.24 9.46
CA ASN A 41 -0.05 -8.42 9.06
C ASN A 41 -0.26 -8.37 7.55
N VAL A 42 0.82 -8.39 6.77
CA VAL A 42 0.80 -8.49 5.30
C VAL A 42 2.03 -9.30 4.92
N GLU A 43 1.85 -10.39 4.18
CA GLU A 43 2.94 -11.27 3.76
C GLU A 43 3.83 -10.56 2.72
N PHE A 44 4.71 -9.70 3.22
CA PHE A 44 5.73 -9.05 2.43
C PHE A 44 6.96 -9.94 2.34
N HIS A 45 7.39 -10.21 1.12
CA HIS A 45 8.57 -11.00 0.81
C HIS A 45 9.69 -10.07 0.31
N LEU A 46 10.66 -9.78 1.17
CA LEU A 46 11.88 -9.07 0.75
C LEU A 46 12.90 -10.07 0.23
N ALA A 47 13.30 -9.92 -1.03
CA ALA A 47 14.41 -10.64 -1.61
C ALA A 47 15.53 -9.68 -2.05
N ILE A 48 16.76 -10.21 -2.02
CA ILE A 48 17.88 -9.59 -2.72
C ILE A 48 18.40 -10.66 -3.65
N SER A 49 18.54 -10.31 -4.93
CA SER A 49 18.88 -11.23 -5.99
C SER A 49 19.86 -10.59 -6.98
N ASP A 50 20.64 -11.42 -7.65
CA ASP A 50 21.46 -11.06 -8.82
C ASP A 50 20.78 -11.41 -10.15
N SER A 51 19.54 -11.90 -10.08
CA SER A 51 18.60 -12.10 -11.18
C SER A 51 17.24 -11.48 -10.85
N VAL A 52 16.44 -11.20 -11.86
CA VAL A 52 15.02 -10.85 -11.67
C VAL A 52 14.20 -11.93 -12.36
N GLU A 53 13.18 -12.42 -11.67
CA GLU A 53 12.24 -13.35 -12.29
C GLU A 53 11.44 -12.59 -13.35
N SER A 54 11.61 -13.03 -14.60
CA SER A 54 10.78 -12.68 -15.75
C SER A 54 10.32 -14.00 -16.37
N TYR A 55 9.21 -13.98 -17.10
CA TYR A 55 8.50 -15.14 -17.67
C TYR A 55 9.45 -16.28 -18.08
N GLY A 56 9.52 -17.34 -17.26
CA GLY A 56 10.40 -18.49 -17.49
C GLY A 56 11.63 -18.53 -16.58
N ASP A 57 12.80 -18.24 -17.14
CA ASP A 57 14.09 -18.43 -16.46
C ASP A 57 14.64 -17.11 -15.87
N PRO A 58 15.17 -17.11 -14.63
CA PRO A 58 15.75 -15.91 -14.03
C PRO A 58 16.93 -15.38 -14.85
N GLU A 59 16.79 -14.17 -15.41
CA GLU A 59 17.88 -13.54 -16.14
C GLU A 59 18.82 -12.79 -15.19
N PRO A 60 20.15 -12.97 -15.32
CA PRO A 60 21.12 -12.28 -14.48
C PRO A 60 21.11 -10.78 -14.79
N ILE A 61 21.11 -9.96 -13.73
CA ILE A 61 21.13 -8.51 -13.85
C ILE A 61 22.50 -8.08 -14.41
N PRO A 62 22.55 -7.37 -15.56
CA PRO A 62 23.80 -6.98 -16.18
C PRO A 62 24.72 -6.15 -15.27
N GLY A 63 26.03 -6.35 -15.42
CA GLY A 63 27.04 -5.55 -14.71
C GLY A 63 27.31 -5.95 -13.26
N GLY A 64 26.81 -7.10 -12.80
CA GLY A 64 27.01 -7.57 -11.42
C GLY A 64 26.27 -6.71 -10.39
N ARG A 65 25.20 -6.05 -10.83
CA ARG A 65 24.28 -5.33 -9.96
C ARG A 65 23.37 -6.32 -9.25
N LEU A 66 22.77 -5.87 -8.16
CA LEU A 66 21.77 -6.61 -7.41
C LEU A 66 20.44 -5.87 -7.47
N ALA A 67 19.35 -6.60 -7.38
CA ALA A 67 18.01 -6.09 -7.12
C ALA A 67 17.64 -6.33 -5.65
N VAL A 68 16.95 -5.38 -5.06
CA VAL A 68 16.11 -5.62 -3.88
C VAL A 68 14.66 -5.58 -4.34
N THR A 69 13.92 -6.65 -4.11
CA THR A 69 12.47 -6.72 -4.37
C THR A 69 11.71 -6.82 -3.06
N ILE A 70 10.53 -6.19 -3.00
CA ILE A 70 9.50 -6.49 -2.01
C ILE A 70 8.26 -6.89 -2.79
N GLU A 71 7.87 -8.15 -2.64
CA GLU A 71 6.63 -8.70 -3.17
C GLU A 71 5.58 -8.78 -2.05
N CYS A 72 4.32 -8.82 -2.44
CA CYS A 72 3.18 -8.87 -1.55
C CYS A 72 2.31 -10.06 -1.96
N SER A 73 2.22 -11.09 -1.13
CA SER A 73 1.39 -12.28 -1.41
C SER A 73 -0.02 -12.18 -0.80
N GLY A 74 -0.32 -11.10 -0.07
CA GLY A 74 -1.64 -10.87 0.52
C GLY A 74 -2.05 -9.41 0.45
N CYS A 75 -3.33 -9.14 0.72
CA CYS A 75 -3.90 -7.81 0.77
C CYS A 75 -4.45 -7.54 2.17
N GLY A 76 -3.93 -6.52 2.86
CA GLY A 76 -4.48 -6.07 4.13
C GLY A 76 -5.86 -5.43 3.94
N TYR A 77 -6.64 -5.27 5.01
CA TYR A 77 -7.95 -4.60 4.97
C TYR A 77 -7.99 -3.43 5.94
N LEU A 78 -8.44 -2.27 5.47
CA LEU A 78 -8.67 -1.08 6.30
C LEU A 78 -10.07 -0.52 6.06
N LYS A 79 -10.91 -0.60 7.10
CA LYS A 79 -12.18 0.12 7.17
C LYS A 79 -11.94 1.54 7.71
N ILE A 80 -12.01 2.52 6.82
CA ILE A 80 -11.65 3.92 7.13
C ILE A 80 -12.87 4.82 7.42
N GLY A 81 -14.08 4.41 7.03
CA GLY A 81 -15.29 5.25 7.09
C GLY A 81 -15.58 5.86 8.48
N PRO A 82 -15.55 5.09 9.59
CA PRO A 82 -15.75 5.65 10.92
C PRO A 82 -14.79 6.79 11.27
N ALA A 83 -13.53 6.68 10.83
CA ALA A 83 -12.53 7.73 11.03
C ALA A 83 -12.83 8.96 10.17
N ILE A 84 -13.24 8.77 8.91
CA ILE A 84 -13.66 9.85 8.02
C ILE A 84 -14.84 10.62 8.63
N GLU A 85 -15.86 9.91 9.10
CA GLU A 85 -17.01 10.53 9.76
C GLU A 85 -16.63 11.31 11.03
N ALA A 86 -15.76 10.73 11.85
CA ALA A 86 -15.34 11.36 13.11
C ALA A 86 -14.58 12.68 12.88
N LEU A 87 -13.70 12.69 11.88
CA LEU A 87 -12.97 13.88 11.43
C LEU A 87 -13.90 14.90 10.78
N GLU A 88 -14.84 14.46 9.94
CA GLU A 88 -15.83 15.34 9.30
C GLU A 88 -16.77 16.00 10.32
N LYS A 89 -17.18 15.27 11.35
CA LYS A 89 -17.97 15.79 12.48
C LYS A 89 -17.21 16.81 13.31
N GLU A 90 -15.88 16.71 13.37
CA GLU A 90 -15.04 17.68 14.08
C GLU A 90 -14.88 18.98 13.31
N SER A 91 -14.64 18.89 12.00
CA SER A 91 -14.50 20.05 11.12
C SER A 91 -14.88 19.66 9.69
N GLU A 92 -15.76 20.46 9.09
CA GLU A 92 -16.20 20.25 7.70
C GLU A 92 -15.01 20.11 6.75
N GLY A 93 -15.04 19.03 5.97
CA GLY A 93 -14.05 18.68 4.97
C GLY A 93 -12.71 18.16 5.51
N LEU A 94 -12.57 17.96 6.83
CA LEU A 94 -11.38 17.34 7.41
C LEU A 94 -11.32 15.83 7.14
N GLY A 95 -12.48 15.16 7.11
CA GLY A 95 -12.56 13.73 6.75
C GLY A 95 -12.07 13.52 5.32
N ALA A 96 -12.56 14.33 4.39
CA ALA A 96 -12.09 14.28 3.01
C ALA A 96 -10.60 14.59 2.88
N ALA A 97 -10.12 15.64 3.56
CA ALA A 97 -8.71 16.00 3.55
C ALA A 97 -7.79 14.87 4.04
N PHE A 98 -8.22 14.14 5.08
CA PHE A 98 -7.50 12.98 5.60
C PHE A 98 -7.46 11.85 4.57
N TYR A 99 -8.62 11.47 4.03
CA TYR A 99 -8.73 10.40 3.04
C TYR A 99 -7.83 10.62 1.81
N TRP A 100 -7.95 11.79 1.18
CA TRP A 100 -7.20 12.10 -0.05
C TRP A 100 -5.69 12.11 0.17
N GLU A 101 -5.21 12.63 1.29
CA GLU A 101 -3.78 12.62 1.60
C GLU A 101 -3.29 11.24 2.08
N PHE A 102 -4.16 10.42 2.66
CA PHE A 102 -3.88 9.03 3.02
C PHE A 102 -3.66 8.18 1.78
N ILE A 103 -4.65 8.07 0.88
CA ILE A 103 -4.53 7.26 -0.36
C ILE A 103 -3.36 7.75 -1.21
N TYR A 104 -3.16 9.07 -1.30
CA TYR A 104 -2.04 9.65 -2.02
C TYR A 104 -0.69 9.25 -1.41
N SER A 105 -0.59 9.17 -0.09
CA SER A 105 0.64 8.74 0.58
C SER A 105 0.92 7.26 0.33
N CYS A 106 -0.12 6.42 0.30
CA CYS A 106 -0.03 5.00 -0.02
C CYS A 106 0.43 4.79 -1.47
N TYR A 107 -0.26 5.36 -2.46
CA TYR A 107 0.07 5.22 -3.89
C TYR A 107 1.48 5.69 -4.26
N ARG A 108 2.11 6.53 -3.44
CA ARG A 108 3.51 6.93 -3.65
C ARG A 108 4.54 5.87 -3.28
N LEU A 109 4.12 4.78 -2.65
CA LEU A 109 5.00 3.76 -2.12
C LEU A 109 4.56 2.34 -2.41
N MET A 110 3.26 2.08 -2.46
CA MET A 110 2.68 0.77 -2.67
C MET A 110 1.35 0.88 -3.41
N ARG A 111 0.96 -0.17 -4.13
CA ARG A 111 -0.39 -0.31 -4.65
C ARG A 111 -1.35 -0.57 -3.50
N ILE A 112 -2.48 0.12 -3.52
CA ILE A 112 -3.67 -0.17 -2.70
C ILE A 112 -4.84 -0.42 -3.63
N TYR A 113 -5.92 -1.02 -3.15
CA TYR A 113 -7.21 -1.07 -3.84
C TYR A 113 -8.16 -0.12 -3.11
N ASP A 114 -8.69 0.90 -3.80
CA ASP A 114 -9.58 1.88 -3.20
C ASP A 114 -10.80 2.20 -4.09
N HIS A 115 -11.50 3.29 -3.77
CA HIS A 115 -12.67 3.69 -4.53
C HIS A 115 -12.41 4.05 -6.00
N GLU A 116 -11.20 4.49 -6.38
CA GLU A 116 -10.92 4.81 -7.79
C GLU A 116 -10.86 3.51 -8.60
N ASP A 117 -10.29 2.45 -8.02
CA ASP A 117 -10.26 1.12 -8.62
C ASP A 117 -11.66 0.54 -8.78
N ALA A 118 -12.46 0.58 -7.72
CA ALA A 118 -13.83 0.09 -7.75
C ALA A 118 -14.71 0.85 -8.76
N LEU A 119 -14.51 2.17 -8.91
CA LEU A 119 -15.21 2.97 -9.92
C LEU A 119 -14.78 2.58 -11.34
N GLN A 120 -13.49 2.32 -11.56
CA GLN A 120 -12.99 1.87 -12.86
C GLN A 120 -13.52 0.48 -13.22
N TYR A 121 -13.60 -0.43 -12.24
CA TYR A 121 -14.22 -1.74 -12.43
C TYR A 121 -15.70 -1.62 -12.81
N GLU A 122 -16.48 -0.83 -12.06
CA GLU A 122 -17.89 -0.59 -12.38
C GLU A 122 -18.08 0.03 -13.78
N GLU A 123 -17.21 0.97 -14.18
CA GLU A 123 -17.21 1.54 -15.53
C GLU A 123 -16.98 0.46 -16.59
N GLY A 124 -15.97 -0.41 -16.41
CA GLY A 124 -15.70 -1.53 -17.31
C GLY A 124 -16.86 -2.53 -17.40
N MET A 125 -17.54 -2.82 -16.28
CA MET A 125 -18.76 -3.65 -16.31
C MET A 125 -19.86 -3.01 -17.15
N ARG A 126 -20.06 -1.69 -17.03
CA ARG A 126 -21.07 -0.96 -17.80
C ARG A 126 -20.75 -0.98 -19.28
N GLU A 127 -19.49 -0.76 -19.66
CA GLU A 127 -19.03 -0.84 -21.05
C GLU A 127 -19.28 -2.22 -21.67
N MET A 128 -19.12 -3.30 -20.90
CA MET A 128 -19.41 -4.66 -21.36
C MET A 128 -20.92 -4.91 -21.53
N ALA A 129 -21.74 -4.38 -20.62
CA ALA A 129 -23.18 -4.47 -20.69
C ALA A 129 -23.79 -3.62 -21.84
N GLU A 130 -23.10 -2.56 -22.26
CA GLU A 130 -23.51 -1.69 -23.37
C GLU A 130 -23.54 -2.45 -24.70
N GLY A 131 -24.71 -3.00 -25.04
CA GLY A 131 -24.95 -3.71 -26.30
C GLY A 131 -25.57 -5.09 -26.13
N GLU A 132 -25.79 -5.54 -24.89
CA GLU A 132 -26.47 -6.80 -24.60
C GLU A 132 -27.98 -6.59 -24.41
N GLU A 133 -28.81 -7.37 -25.11
CA GLU A 133 -30.28 -7.21 -25.12
C GLU A 133 -30.95 -7.46 -23.75
N ASP A 134 -30.25 -8.11 -22.81
CA ASP A 134 -30.72 -8.47 -21.46
C ASP A 134 -29.79 -7.99 -20.34
N ALA A 135 -29.00 -6.93 -20.57
CA ALA A 135 -28.04 -6.40 -19.60
C ALA A 135 -28.62 -6.18 -18.20
N ASP A 136 -29.84 -5.62 -18.10
CA ASP A 136 -30.51 -5.34 -16.83
C ASP A 136 -30.89 -6.60 -16.01
N GLN A 137 -30.88 -7.78 -16.64
CA GLN A 137 -31.15 -9.07 -15.98
C GLN A 137 -29.87 -9.87 -15.70
N GLN A 138 -28.77 -9.55 -16.38
CA GLN A 138 -27.52 -10.31 -16.33
C GLN A 138 -26.46 -9.67 -15.44
N TYR A 139 -26.49 -8.35 -15.26
CA TYR A 139 -25.50 -7.62 -14.46
C TYR A 139 -26.14 -7.01 -13.21
N GLU A 140 -25.47 -7.19 -12.07
CA GLU A 140 -25.71 -6.41 -10.85
C GLU A 140 -24.56 -5.43 -10.68
N PHE A 141 -24.84 -4.12 -10.84
CA PHE A 141 -23.81 -3.10 -10.73
C PHE A 141 -23.57 -2.72 -9.27
N PRO A 142 -22.30 -2.62 -8.81
CA PRO A 142 -21.97 -2.33 -7.41
C PRO A 142 -22.43 -0.96 -6.87
N GLU A 143 -22.76 0.01 -7.73
CA GLU A 143 -23.15 1.37 -7.37
C GLU A 143 -22.14 2.12 -6.47
N VAL A 144 -20.85 2.06 -6.83
CA VAL A 144 -19.72 2.48 -5.99
C VAL A 144 -19.82 3.94 -5.56
N GLU A 145 -20.17 4.86 -6.46
CA GLU A 145 -20.28 6.30 -6.14
C GLU A 145 -21.31 6.57 -5.01
N LYS A 146 -22.39 5.77 -4.95
CA LYS A 146 -23.41 5.91 -3.91
C LYS A 146 -22.90 5.44 -2.54
N ALA A 147 -22.03 4.44 -2.51
CA ALA A 147 -21.43 3.92 -1.27
C ALA A 147 -20.43 4.90 -0.63
N LEU A 148 -19.91 5.88 -1.37
CA LEU A 148 -18.92 6.83 -0.86
C LEU A 148 -19.51 7.80 0.18
N PRO A 149 -18.76 8.15 1.23
CA PRO A 149 -19.17 9.21 2.15
C PRO A 149 -19.40 10.53 1.40
N GLU A 150 -20.43 11.27 1.83
CA GLU A 150 -20.82 12.58 1.28
C GLU A 150 -19.64 13.54 1.06
N CYS A 151 -18.74 13.64 2.05
CA CYS A 151 -17.58 14.55 1.98
C CYS A 151 -16.55 14.13 0.91
N ILE A 152 -16.44 12.83 0.61
CA ILE A 152 -15.60 12.31 -0.48
C ILE A 152 -16.30 12.54 -1.82
N ARG A 153 -17.59 12.20 -1.91
CA ARG A 153 -18.40 12.32 -3.13
C ARG A 153 -18.43 13.75 -3.68
N ARG A 154 -18.57 14.75 -2.79
CA ARG A 154 -18.52 16.18 -3.17
C ARG A 154 -17.18 16.57 -3.79
N ASP A 155 -16.09 15.98 -3.30
CA ASP A 155 -14.73 16.32 -3.73
C ASP A 155 -14.30 15.55 -5.00
N LEU A 156 -14.99 14.46 -5.40
CA LEU A 156 -14.67 13.66 -6.59
C LEU A 156 -14.56 14.51 -7.87
N LYS A 157 -15.47 15.47 -8.03
CA LYS A 157 -15.53 16.34 -9.22
C LYS A 157 -14.56 17.52 -9.16
N ALA A 158 -13.89 17.73 -8.02
CA ALA A 158 -12.94 18.82 -7.85
C ALA A 158 -11.60 18.51 -8.54
N GLU A 159 -10.98 19.53 -9.14
CA GLU A 159 -9.65 19.40 -9.74
C GLU A 159 -8.63 18.91 -8.73
N TYR A 160 -7.85 17.88 -9.10
CA TYR A 160 -6.88 17.21 -8.22
C TYR A 160 -5.92 18.18 -7.50
N ARG A 161 -5.36 19.17 -8.22
CA ARG A 161 -4.41 20.13 -7.61
C ARG A 161 -5.09 20.99 -6.54
N GLY A 162 -6.30 21.48 -6.82
CA GLY A 162 -7.09 22.27 -5.89
C GLY A 162 -7.48 21.44 -4.66
N ARG A 163 -7.98 20.21 -4.87
CA ARG A 163 -8.33 19.27 -3.80
C ARG A 163 -7.18 19.04 -2.84
N ARG A 164 -5.99 18.75 -3.38
CA ARG A 164 -4.79 18.47 -2.60
C ARG A 164 -4.29 19.68 -1.82
N GLN A 165 -4.29 20.87 -2.42
CA GLN A 165 -3.90 22.09 -1.72
C GLN A 165 -4.85 22.37 -0.54
N ASN A 166 -6.16 22.22 -0.77
CA ASN A 166 -7.17 22.39 0.26
C ASN A 166 -7.03 21.37 1.39
N ALA A 167 -6.79 20.10 1.07
CA ALA A 167 -6.57 19.04 2.04
C ALA A 167 -5.39 19.37 2.98
N ARG A 168 -4.27 19.84 2.43
CA ARG A 168 -3.09 20.25 3.21
C ARG A 168 -3.37 21.41 4.14
N CYS A 169 -4.10 22.42 3.67
CA CYS A 169 -4.48 23.56 4.50
C CYS A 169 -5.36 23.11 5.68
N ARG A 170 -6.36 22.27 5.44
CA ARG A 170 -7.25 21.73 6.48
C ARG A 170 -6.47 20.89 7.51
N LEU A 171 -5.63 19.97 7.04
CA LEU A 171 -4.77 19.16 7.92
C LEU A 171 -3.77 20.02 8.72
N HIS A 172 -3.31 21.15 8.17
CA HIS A 172 -2.44 22.07 8.90
C HIS A 172 -3.20 22.85 9.99
N GLN A 173 -4.46 23.20 9.75
CA GLN A 173 -5.33 23.90 10.71
C GLN A 173 -5.78 22.99 11.85
N ALA A 174 -5.94 21.69 11.59
CA ALA A 174 -6.35 20.67 12.57
C ALA A 174 -5.28 20.29 13.62
N GLN A 175 -4.32 21.18 13.94
CA GLN A 175 -3.25 20.92 14.91
C GLN A 175 -3.74 20.62 16.33
N LYS A 176 -4.93 21.11 16.69
CA LYS A 176 -5.57 20.91 18.01
C LYS A 176 -6.70 19.89 17.97
N SER A 177 -6.76 19.06 16.92
CA SER A 177 -7.84 18.10 16.75
C SER A 177 -7.86 17.09 17.91
N LYS A 178 -9.06 16.63 18.30
CA LYS A 178 -9.21 15.51 19.24
C LYS A 178 -8.62 14.20 18.66
N HIS A 179 -8.55 14.10 17.34
CA HIS A 179 -7.96 13.01 16.57
C HIS A 179 -6.51 13.30 16.12
N LYS A 180 -5.78 14.13 16.88
CA LYS A 180 -4.40 14.54 16.53
C LYS A 180 -3.44 13.38 16.27
N SER A 181 -3.62 12.24 16.93
CA SER A 181 -2.77 11.04 16.77
C SER A 181 -2.86 10.49 15.35
N TRP A 182 -4.08 10.34 14.81
CA TRP A 182 -4.30 9.90 13.43
C TRP A 182 -3.66 10.86 12.42
N LEU A 183 -3.80 12.17 12.66
CA LEU A 183 -3.17 13.20 11.83
C LEU A 183 -1.63 13.16 11.91
N LEU A 184 -1.06 12.76 13.06
CA LEU A 184 0.37 12.57 13.23
C LEU A 184 0.89 11.35 12.47
N HIS A 185 0.17 10.22 12.51
CA HIS A 185 0.48 9.05 11.69
C HIS A 185 0.46 9.40 10.20
N LEU A 186 -0.62 10.05 9.72
CA LEU A 186 -0.70 10.51 8.33
C LEU A 186 0.47 11.42 7.94
N ARG A 187 0.87 12.36 8.81
CA ARG A 187 2.05 13.23 8.56
C ARG A 187 3.37 12.47 8.55
N ARG A 188 3.50 11.38 9.32
CA ARG A 188 4.68 10.50 9.28
C ARG A 188 4.70 9.71 7.98
N MET A 189 3.57 9.10 7.61
CA MET A 189 3.38 8.42 6.32
C MET A 189 3.73 9.34 5.14
N GLN A 190 3.19 10.57 5.09
CA GLN A 190 3.51 11.56 4.06
C GLN A 190 5.01 11.87 3.94
N ARG A 191 5.74 11.90 5.07
CA ARG A 191 7.19 12.12 5.08
C ARG A 191 7.96 10.90 4.58
N LEU A 192 7.52 9.70 4.96
CA LEU A 192 8.13 8.44 4.58
C LEU A 192 7.90 8.12 3.10
N ALA A 193 6.71 8.41 2.59
CA ALA A 193 6.33 8.25 1.20
C ALA A 193 7.19 9.09 0.24
N ARG A 194 7.94 10.11 0.71
CA ARG A 194 8.90 10.93 -0.08
C ARG A 194 10.15 10.15 -0.53
N LEU A 195 9.93 8.94 -1.03
CA LEU A 195 10.87 8.19 -1.83
C LEU A 195 10.89 8.73 -3.25
N ASN A 196 12.10 9.03 -3.71
CA ASN A 196 12.37 9.25 -5.12
C ASN A 196 12.91 7.90 -5.61
N VAL A 197 12.00 7.03 -5.98
CA VAL A 197 12.35 5.80 -6.70
C VAL A 197 12.73 6.30 -8.09
N GLY A 198 14.01 6.20 -8.46
CA GLY A 198 14.59 6.84 -9.65
C GLY A 198 14.07 6.23 -10.97
N PRO A 199 14.81 6.35 -12.09
CA PRO A 199 14.41 5.80 -13.39
C PRO A 199 14.50 4.27 -13.41
N GLN A 200 13.67 3.63 -12.60
CA GLN A 200 13.52 2.18 -12.52
C GLN A 200 12.48 1.67 -13.51
N ARG A 201 11.64 2.56 -14.02
CA ARG A 201 10.59 2.24 -14.99
C ARG A 201 11.16 1.70 -16.30
N GLU A 202 12.30 2.25 -16.74
CA GLU A 202 13.04 1.73 -17.91
C GLU A 202 13.48 0.26 -17.73
N TYR A 203 13.71 -0.18 -16.50
CA TYR A 203 14.03 -1.59 -16.21
C TYR A 203 12.78 -2.44 -16.05
N LEU A 204 11.69 -1.91 -15.48
CA LEU A 204 10.40 -2.63 -15.38
C LEU A 204 9.90 -3.05 -16.76
N ASP A 205 9.98 -2.13 -17.74
CA ASP A 205 9.62 -2.40 -19.14
C ASP A 205 10.47 -3.53 -19.76
N THR A 206 11.64 -3.86 -19.20
CA THR A 206 12.50 -4.95 -19.68
C THR A 206 12.04 -6.32 -19.17
N PHE A 207 11.37 -6.39 -18.02
CA PHE A 207 10.98 -7.66 -17.39
C PHE A 207 9.61 -8.18 -17.82
N ASN A 208 8.85 -7.37 -18.58
CA ASN A 208 7.57 -7.75 -19.20
C ASN A 208 6.57 -8.38 -18.21
N TYR A 209 6.37 -7.75 -17.05
CA TYR A 209 5.30 -8.17 -16.13
C TYR A 209 3.92 -8.01 -16.80
N ASP A 210 3.00 -8.93 -16.52
CA ASP A 210 1.64 -8.88 -17.08
C ASP A 210 0.80 -7.76 -16.45
N SER A 211 1.13 -7.38 -15.21
CA SER A 211 0.37 -6.44 -14.40
C SER A 211 1.25 -5.56 -13.51
N PRO A 212 0.76 -4.36 -13.13
CA PRO A 212 1.39 -3.55 -12.08
C PRO A 212 1.40 -4.31 -10.73
N PRO A 213 2.04 -3.76 -9.68
CA PRO A 213 2.08 -4.46 -8.40
C PRO A 213 0.69 -4.75 -7.85
N LEU A 214 0.52 -5.93 -7.26
CA LEU A 214 -0.71 -6.30 -6.58
C LEU A 214 -1.03 -5.35 -5.42
N PRO A 215 -2.33 -5.06 -5.17
CA PRO A 215 -2.72 -4.24 -4.04
C PRO A 215 -2.31 -4.91 -2.72
N SER A 216 -1.60 -4.15 -1.90
CA SER A 216 -1.15 -4.58 -0.57
C SER A 216 -2.15 -4.20 0.54
N LEU A 217 -3.14 -3.38 0.21
CA LEU A 217 -4.17 -2.89 1.14
C LEU A 217 -5.46 -2.58 0.38
N LEU A 218 -6.57 -3.15 0.81
CA LEU A 218 -7.94 -2.77 0.46
C LEU A 218 -8.41 -1.68 1.43
N VAL A 219 -8.86 -0.54 0.89
CA VAL A 219 -9.40 0.59 1.65
C VAL A 219 -10.89 0.71 1.39
N ALA A 220 -11.69 0.33 2.38
CA ALA A 220 -13.15 0.37 2.34
C ALA A 220 -13.70 1.39 3.33
N PHE A 221 -14.89 1.93 3.05
CA PHE A 221 -15.58 2.83 3.98
C PHE A 221 -16.42 2.05 5.00
N GLN A 222 -17.01 0.93 4.61
CA GLN A 222 -17.80 0.08 5.49
C GLN A 222 -17.39 -1.40 5.33
N GLU A 223 -17.85 -2.24 6.25
CA GLU A 223 -17.72 -3.68 6.07
C GLU A 223 -18.60 -4.11 4.91
N ARG A 224 -18.02 -4.80 3.92
CA ARG A 224 -18.72 -5.31 2.73
C ARG A 224 -19.43 -4.22 1.93
N ASP A 225 -18.78 -3.07 1.76
CA ASP A 225 -19.26 -2.05 0.84
C ASP A 225 -19.03 -2.45 -0.62
N ALA A 226 -19.55 -1.62 -1.55
CA ALA A 226 -19.39 -1.83 -2.99
C ALA A 226 -17.92 -1.97 -3.42
N ILE A 227 -16.99 -1.27 -2.75
CA ILE A 227 -15.55 -1.36 -3.02
C ILE A 227 -15.03 -2.77 -2.69
N THR A 228 -15.44 -3.30 -1.54
CA THR A 228 -15.10 -4.66 -1.12
C THR A 228 -15.66 -5.69 -2.12
N ALA A 229 -16.90 -5.50 -2.59
CA ALA A 229 -17.51 -6.39 -3.59
C ALA A 229 -16.74 -6.37 -4.92
N CYS A 230 -16.35 -5.20 -5.44
CA CYS A 230 -15.51 -5.12 -6.64
C CYS A 230 -14.16 -5.84 -6.44
N PHE A 231 -13.53 -5.65 -5.28
CA PHE A 231 -12.26 -6.31 -4.96
C PHE A 231 -12.39 -7.84 -4.89
N ASP A 232 -13.48 -8.36 -4.31
CA ASP A 232 -13.72 -9.80 -4.20
C ASP A 232 -13.89 -10.47 -5.57
N GLU A 233 -14.42 -9.75 -6.56
CA GLU A 233 -14.53 -10.23 -7.94
C GLU A 233 -13.20 -10.10 -8.70
N GLU A 234 -12.58 -8.90 -8.73
CA GLU A 234 -11.31 -8.71 -9.44
C GLU A 234 -10.17 -9.53 -8.84
N GLY A 235 -10.16 -9.68 -7.52
CA GLY A 235 -9.14 -10.40 -6.76
C GLY A 235 -9.01 -11.87 -7.14
N GLN A 236 -10.07 -12.49 -7.68
CA GLN A 236 -10.05 -13.88 -8.16
C GLN A 236 -9.06 -14.09 -9.31
N HIS A 237 -8.83 -13.06 -10.11
CA HIS A 237 -8.01 -13.11 -11.31
C HIS A 237 -6.62 -12.46 -11.12
N MET A 238 -6.40 -11.75 -10.01
CA MET A 238 -5.16 -11.00 -9.79
C MET A 238 -3.89 -11.87 -9.76
N LEU A 239 -4.00 -13.17 -9.46
CA LEU A 239 -2.87 -14.10 -9.41
C LEU A 239 -2.71 -14.95 -10.68
N GLU A 240 -3.49 -14.68 -11.74
CA GLU A 240 -3.43 -15.45 -12.99
C GLU A 240 -2.21 -15.08 -13.87
N GLY A 241 -1.49 -14.01 -13.53
CA GLY A 241 -0.30 -13.54 -14.24
C GLY A 241 0.82 -13.11 -13.30
N SER A 242 1.93 -12.70 -13.90
CA SER A 242 3.04 -12.07 -13.21
C SER A 242 2.71 -10.61 -12.86
N SER A 243 3.10 -10.18 -11.67
CA SER A 243 2.93 -8.79 -11.21
C SER A 243 4.26 -8.19 -10.84
N GLU A 244 4.41 -6.89 -11.10
CA GLU A 244 5.56 -6.15 -10.64
C GLU A 244 5.70 -6.24 -9.09
N PRO A 245 6.91 -6.23 -8.52
CA PRO A 245 7.08 -6.15 -7.09
C PRO A 245 6.64 -4.77 -6.56
N ALA A 246 6.05 -4.73 -5.35
CA ALA A 246 5.64 -3.50 -4.67
C ALA A 246 6.80 -2.52 -4.45
N LEU A 247 8.03 -3.03 -4.31
CA LEU A 247 9.25 -2.24 -4.37
C LEU A 247 10.29 -2.98 -5.21
N LEU A 248 10.90 -2.31 -6.19
CA LEU A 248 12.09 -2.77 -6.89
C LEU A 248 13.23 -1.77 -6.65
N VAL A 249 14.46 -2.20 -6.39
CA VAL A 249 15.63 -1.30 -6.38
C VAL A 249 16.86 -1.99 -6.91
N PHE A 250 17.36 -1.52 -8.06
CA PHE A 250 18.68 -1.89 -8.56
C PHE A 250 19.79 -1.09 -7.88
N PHE A 251 20.90 -1.76 -7.57
CA PHE A 251 22.11 -1.13 -7.04
C PHE A 251 23.37 -1.92 -7.41
N ASP A 252 24.47 -1.21 -7.70
CA ASP A 252 25.79 -1.82 -7.73
C ASP A 252 26.32 -1.99 -6.28
N PRO A 253 26.59 -3.23 -5.82
CA PRO A 253 27.12 -3.47 -4.47
C PRO A 253 28.50 -2.84 -4.23
N LYS A 254 29.23 -2.46 -5.29
CA LYS A 254 30.50 -1.76 -5.22
C LYS A 254 30.33 -0.24 -5.12
N ASN A 255 29.15 0.31 -5.44
CA ASN A 255 28.83 1.73 -5.35
C ASN A 255 28.15 2.07 -4.00
N PRO A 256 28.84 2.73 -3.06
CA PRO A 256 28.28 3.00 -1.73
C PRO A 256 27.04 3.91 -1.75
N THR A 257 26.90 4.77 -2.75
CA THR A 257 25.75 5.68 -2.84
C THR A 257 24.50 4.94 -3.26
N GLU A 258 24.59 4.04 -4.25
CA GLU A 258 23.47 3.21 -4.68
C GLU A 258 23.05 2.24 -3.57
N VAL A 259 24.02 1.64 -2.89
CA VAL A 259 23.80 0.80 -1.72
C VAL A 259 23.03 1.53 -0.61
N ARG A 260 23.45 2.75 -0.26
CA ARG A 260 22.73 3.58 0.74
C ARG A 260 21.32 3.93 0.28
N ASN A 261 21.13 4.17 -1.01
CA ASN A 261 19.81 4.43 -1.57
C ASN A 261 18.91 3.20 -1.46
N ALA A 262 19.40 1.99 -1.78
CA ALA A 262 18.65 0.75 -1.63
C ALA A 262 18.21 0.51 -0.18
N ILE A 263 19.14 0.63 0.79
CA ILE A 263 18.77 0.54 2.22
C ILE A 263 17.71 1.56 2.59
N ARG A 264 17.88 2.82 2.15
CA ARG A 264 16.95 3.90 2.48
C ARG A 264 15.56 3.64 1.91
N SER A 265 15.47 3.08 0.71
CA SER A 265 14.20 2.69 0.08
C SER A 265 13.49 1.61 0.88
N VAL A 266 14.17 0.50 1.16
CA VAL A 266 13.62 -0.60 1.97
C VAL A 266 13.22 -0.10 3.36
N THR A 267 14.11 0.64 4.04
CA THR A 267 13.84 1.16 5.39
C THR A 267 12.60 2.06 5.40
N ARG A 268 12.42 2.91 4.38
CA ARG A 268 11.25 3.78 4.30
C ARG A 268 9.97 3.03 3.96
N PHE A 269 10.03 2.04 3.07
CA PHE A 269 8.92 1.12 2.83
C PHE A 269 8.48 0.45 4.13
N LEU A 270 9.45 -0.03 4.90
CA LEU A 270 9.17 -0.72 6.17
C LEU A 270 8.57 0.22 7.22
N LEU A 271 9.19 1.39 7.43
CA LEU A 271 8.68 2.37 8.37
C LEU A 271 7.30 2.91 7.97
N PHE A 272 7.02 3.01 6.67
CA PHE A 272 5.73 3.47 6.19
C PHE A 272 4.63 2.48 6.56
N ASN A 273 4.79 1.18 6.26
CA ASN A 273 3.74 0.25 6.62
C ASN A 273 3.66 0.05 8.14
N GLN A 274 4.76 0.18 8.89
CA GLN A 274 4.68 0.22 10.35
C GLN A 274 3.73 1.33 10.83
N GLU A 275 3.90 2.56 10.32
CA GLU A 275 3.02 3.69 10.67
C GLU A 275 1.58 3.48 10.18
N LEU A 276 1.38 2.84 9.02
CA LEU A 276 0.07 2.44 8.53
C LEU A 276 -0.61 1.43 9.47
N PHE A 277 0.13 0.42 9.95
CA PHE A 277 -0.41 -0.59 10.86
C PHE A 277 -0.77 0.01 12.21
N GLU A 278 0.11 0.82 12.79
CA GLU A 278 -0.17 1.53 14.04
C GLU A 278 -1.42 2.43 13.90
N LEU A 279 -1.56 3.13 12.76
CA LEU A 279 -2.77 3.89 12.46
C LEU A 279 -4.00 2.97 12.37
N ALA A 280 -3.93 1.87 11.61
CA ALA A 280 -5.05 0.96 11.42
C ALA A 280 -5.52 0.35 12.74
N GLU A 281 -4.60 -0.06 13.62
CA GLU A 281 -4.90 -0.56 14.97
C GLU A 281 -5.59 0.52 15.81
N GLU A 282 -5.07 1.75 15.79
CA GLU A 282 -5.66 2.87 16.54
C GLU A 282 -7.07 3.21 16.04
N LEU A 283 -7.30 3.20 14.72
CA LEU A 283 -8.63 3.42 14.14
C LEU A 283 -9.61 2.31 14.56
N GLN A 284 -9.17 1.06 14.54
CA GLN A 284 -9.98 -0.08 14.92
C GLN A 284 -10.31 -0.10 16.43
N GLU A 285 -9.35 0.24 17.29
CA GLU A 285 -9.56 0.35 18.73
C GLU A 285 -10.53 1.50 19.05
N TRP A 286 -10.34 2.65 18.41
CA TRP A 286 -11.27 3.77 18.57
C TRP A 286 -12.69 3.41 18.13
N GLU A 287 -12.84 2.70 17.01
CA GLU A 287 -14.14 2.22 16.56
C GLU A 287 -14.77 1.25 17.57
N LYS A 288 -14.02 0.34 18.19
CA LYS A 288 -14.57 -0.55 19.23
C LYS A 288 -15.09 0.25 20.44
N ASP A 289 -14.39 1.30 20.83
CA ASP A 289 -14.73 2.13 21.99
C ASP A 289 -15.91 3.08 21.75
N HIS A 290 -16.12 3.49 20.49
CA HIS A 290 -17.12 4.52 20.11
C HIS A 290 -18.23 3.98 19.21
N GLY A 291 -18.09 2.75 18.71
CA GLY A 291 -19.02 2.03 17.86
C GLY A 291 -20.12 1.36 18.67
N SER A 292 -21.00 2.17 19.28
CA SER A 292 -22.29 1.69 19.77
C SER A 292 -23.36 1.90 18.71
N THR A 293 -23.52 0.94 17.80
CA THR A 293 -24.84 0.57 17.29
C THR A 293 -24.99 -0.94 17.45
N PRO A 294 -25.89 -1.44 18.31
CA PRO A 294 -26.11 -2.87 18.45
C PRO A 294 -26.90 -3.35 17.23
N LEU A 295 -26.22 -3.97 16.27
CA LEU A 295 -26.88 -4.87 15.33
C LEU A 295 -26.73 -6.29 15.88
N ASP A 296 -27.91 -6.85 16.12
CA ASP A 296 -28.29 -8.17 16.62
C ASP A 296 -27.21 -9.20 16.98
N ARG A 297 -27.30 -9.63 18.24
CA ARG A 297 -26.77 -10.91 18.72
C ARG A 297 -27.60 -12.06 18.13
N SER A 298 -27.25 -12.51 16.93
CA SER A 298 -27.45 -13.87 16.42
C SER A 298 -26.60 -13.98 15.16
N ASP A 299 -25.47 -14.67 15.10
CA ASP A 299 -25.27 -16.04 15.50
C ASP A 299 -23.84 -16.28 16.01
N SER A 300 -23.78 -16.82 17.22
CA SER A 300 -22.64 -17.59 17.69
C SER A 300 -22.63 -18.95 16.99
N SER A 301 -21.78 -19.14 15.98
CA SER A 301 -21.19 -20.40 15.50
C SER A 301 -20.42 -20.02 14.22
N ILE A 302 -19.11 -20.16 14.10
CA ILE A 302 -18.37 -21.42 14.08
C ILE A 302 -16.92 -21.12 14.50
N ARG A 303 -16.48 -21.79 15.57
CA ARG A 303 -15.07 -22.10 15.79
C ARG A 303 -14.75 -23.40 15.05
N THR A 304 -13.51 -23.49 14.57
CA THR A 304 -12.75 -24.72 14.23
C THR A 304 -13.14 -25.46 12.95
N ALA A 305 -12.25 -25.46 11.95
CA ALA A 305 -11.25 -26.50 11.74
C ALA A 305 -10.05 -25.93 10.97
#